data_AF-A0A2A9MKL5-F1
#
_entry.id   AF-A0A2A9MKL5-F1
#
_cell.length_a   1.000
_cell.length_b   1.000
_cell.length_c   1.000
_cell.angle_alpha   90.00
_cell.angle_beta   90.00
_cell.angle_gamma   90.00
#
_symmetry.space_group_name_H-M   'P 1'
#
loop_
_entity.id
_entity.type
_entity.pdbx_description
1 polymer ?
#
loop_
_entity_poly.entity_id
_entity_poly.type
_entity_poly.pdbx_seq_one_letter_code
_entity_poly.pdbx_strand_id
1 'polypeptide(L)'
;MLNGHPVCRRGGGLMPKARRFLSICLGGTLLLSGLKGIEGSFEDGLRLRGVEGNSEDPSSPATVATCQLQGDSPLDKTELTLSKESPTVTVHCKDEPFEFVPQKNTEVCVPEEEGATLKDCKENSGKGTSMAVPLENLLGTKGPIQWSGNGVADKVGNKERTLKLDESQLPFADKSFFVGCLNTPEEEPEECKVKVSVLARESSVKDNVVTCAYGADSNKASPLKVDLTEANSTLELFCGTEGMVQPEYYTSKFCNEEPMTNCDKLYKDILPGFETTWWTKANGGNESVKLTVSASGFPSEDQSFYIGCSLRTIQTTPGVPLRSPPVATPAASSSRCKLLVTVKAATSDASAVPPAGAAATASGIVVLTGIFAGTM
;
A
#
# COMPACT_ATOMS: atom_id res chain seq x y z
N MET A 1 -39.68 -65.03 0.65
CA MET A 1 -39.12 -64.36 -0.55
C MET A 1 -39.02 -62.88 -0.20
N LEU A 2 -37.88 -62.18 -0.27
CA LEU A 2 -36.48 -62.57 -0.49
C LEU A 2 -35.58 -61.51 0.20
N ASN A 3 -34.57 -61.98 0.96
CA ASN A 3 -33.31 -61.40 1.48
C ASN A 3 -33.00 -59.87 1.36
N GLY A 4 -32.26 -59.21 2.27
CA GLY A 4 -31.48 -59.67 3.45
C GLY A 4 -30.82 -58.50 4.23
N HIS A 5 -30.13 -58.81 5.35
CA HIS A 5 -29.58 -57.87 6.37
C HIS A 5 -28.15 -57.29 6.05
N PRO A 6 -27.33 -56.77 7.02
CA PRO A 6 -27.28 -55.38 7.55
C PRO A 6 -25.81 -54.81 7.62
N VAL A 7 -25.46 -54.00 8.67
CA VAL A 7 -24.12 -53.70 9.32
C VAL A 7 -23.85 -52.17 9.44
N CYS A 8 -23.97 -51.55 10.65
CA CYS A 8 -22.93 -51.17 11.66
C CYS A 8 -21.83 -50.17 11.19
N ARG A 9 -21.19 -49.28 11.99
CA ARG A 9 -21.05 -49.02 13.46
C ARG A 9 -21.31 -47.51 13.75
N ARG A 10 -21.39 -46.88 14.94
CA ARG A 10 -21.10 -47.14 16.39
C ARG A 10 -19.68 -46.84 16.94
N GLY A 11 -19.54 -45.74 17.69
CA GLY A 11 -18.36 -45.32 18.51
C GLY A 11 -17.59 -44.13 17.93
N GLY A 12 -17.02 -43.17 18.69
CA GLY A 12 -17.05 -42.95 20.14
C GLY A 12 -15.66 -42.59 20.73
N GLY A 13 -15.46 -41.34 21.17
CA GLY A 13 -14.54 -40.99 22.26
C GLY A 13 -13.23 -40.24 21.96
N LEU A 14 -12.76 -39.56 23.02
CA LEU A 14 -11.38 -39.11 23.34
C LEU A 14 -10.85 -37.80 22.74
N MET A 15 -10.85 -36.75 23.58
CA MET A 15 -9.94 -35.60 23.47
C MET A 15 -8.57 -35.91 24.11
N PRO A 16 -7.45 -35.42 23.55
CA PRO A 16 -6.13 -35.52 24.18
C PRO A 16 -5.87 -34.36 25.17
N LYS A 17 -5.33 -34.70 26.35
CA LYS A 17 -4.85 -33.71 27.34
C LYS A 17 -3.48 -33.18 26.94
N ALA A 18 -3.30 -31.86 26.94
CA ALA A 18 -1.97 -31.23 26.82
C ALA A 18 -1.14 -31.47 28.10
N ARG A 19 0.13 -31.85 27.93
CA ARG A 19 1.04 -32.24 29.03
C ARG A 19 2.00 -31.10 29.34
N ARG A 20 2.03 -30.65 30.60
CA ARG A 20 2.98 -29.63 31.08
C ARG A 20 4.40 -30.17 31.06
N PHE A 21 5.36 -29.34 30.65
CA PHE A 21 6.78 -29.54 30.93
C PHE A 21 7.26 -28.45 31.90
N LEU A 22 7.95 -28.89 32.95
CA LEU A 22 8.75 -28.06 33.85
C LEU A 22 10.22 -28.22 33.43
N SER A 23 10.95 -27.12 33.33
CA SER A 23 12.42 -27.14 33.30
C SER A 23 12.97 -26.41 34.52
N ILE A 24 13.97 -27.02 35.15
CA ILE A 24 14.68 -26.50 36.32
C ILE A 24 16.16 -26.63 36.01
N CYS A 25 16.88 -25.49 36.00
CA CYS A 25 18.34 -25.41 36.13
C CYS A 25 18.59 -24.27 37.12
N LEU A 26 18.78 -24.54 38.42
CA LEU A 26 20.09 -24.90 39.02
C LEU A 26 21.20 -23.95 38.58
N GLY A 27 21.55 -23.02 39.48
CA GLY A 27 22.65 -22.07 39.29
C GLY A 27 24.02 -22.69 39.54
N GLY A 28 25.05 -22.03 39.01
CA GLY A 28 26.45 -22.32 39.30
C GLY A 28 27.17 -21.03 39.70
N THR A 29 27.62 -20.95 40.94
CA THR A 29 28.57 -19.92 41.39
C THR A 29 29.96 -20.24 40.85
N LEU A 30 30.64 -19.25 40.26
CA LEU A 30 32.06 -19.37 39.89
C LEU A 30 32.83 -18.18 40.48
N LEU A 31 33.99 -18.50 41.05
CA LEU A 31 34.77 -17.63 41.91
C LEU A 31 35.63 -16.63 41.13
N LEU A 32 35.86 -15.48 41.76
CA LEU A 32 36.77 -14.43 41.29
C LEU A 32 38.24 -14.88 41.29
N SER A 33 38.97 -14.45 40.26
CA SER A 33 40.43 -14.23 40.30
C SER A 33 40.74 -13.16 39.26
N GLY A 34 41.09 -11.96 39.72
CA GLY A 34 41.16 -10.77 38.86
C GLY A 34 42.53 -10.47 38.29
N LEU A 35 42.60 -9.48 37.40
CA LEU A 35 43.81 -8.69 37.16
C LEU A 35 43.44 -7.20 36.96
N LYS A 36 44.35 -6.31 37.39
CA LYS A 36 44.22 -4.85 37.45
C LYS A 36 43.94 -4.17 36.10
N GLY A 37 43.24 -3.03 36.13
CA GLY A 37 43.07 -2.18 34.94
C GLY A 37 42.35 -0.83 35.13
N ILE A 38 42.94 0.09 35.92
CA ILE A 38 42.69 1.56 35.93
C ILE A 38 41.36 2.04 36.57
N GLU A 39 41.50 2.99 37.51
CA GLU A 39 40.44 3.65 38.28
C GLU A 39 39.80 4.85 37.56
N GLY A 40 38.54 5.13 37.89
CA GLY A 40 37.80 6.33 37.49
C GLY A 40 36.42 6.34 38.15
N SER A 41 36.36 6.77 39.41
CA SER A 41 35.20 6.56 40.30
C SER A 41 33.87 7.11 39.77
N PHE A 42 32.81 6.31 39.92
CA PHE A 42 31.42 6.75 39.86
C PHE A 42 30.75 6.32 41.18
N GLU A 43 30.76 7.21 42.18
CA GLU A 43 29.96 7.04 43.41
C GLU A 43 28.62 7.76 43.30
N ASP A 44 27.65 7.18 44.02
CA ASP A 44 26.22 7.43 43.86
C ASP A 44 25.78 8.79 44.43
N GLY A 45 24.73 9.35 43.83
CA GLY A 45 24.34 10.75 43.99
C GLY A 45 22.85 11.00 43.71
N LEU A 46 21.98 10.07 44.15
CA LEU A 46 20.52 10.13 44.05
C LEU A 46 19.93 11.54 44.34
N ARG A 47 19.60 12.26 43.27
CA ARG A 47 18.58 13.32 43.27
C ARG A 47 17.69 13.19 42.05
N LEU A 48 16.56 12.52 42.24
CA LEU A 48 15.41 12.60 41.35
C LEU A 48 14.98 14.05 41.20
N ARG A 49 15.26 14.64 40.04
CA ARG A 49 14.56 15.83 39.55
C ARG A 49 13.87 15.42 38.27
N GLY A 50 12.57 15.18 38.37
CA GLY A 50 11.74 14.92 37.19
C GLY A 50 11.82 16.12 36.25
N VAL A 51 12.21 15.85 35.01
CA VAL A 51 12.11 16.79 33.89
C VAL A 51 11.51 16.00 32.74
N GLU A 52 10.22 16.21 32.49
CA GLU A 52 9.60 15.87 31.22
C GLU A 52 10.27 16.73 30.14
N GLY A 53 11.25 16.17 29.46
CA GLY A 53 11.91 16.76 28.31
C GLY A 53 11.34 16.18 27.03
N ASN A 54 10.26 16.76 26.52
CA ASN A 54 9.68 16.39 25.22
C ASN A 54 10.75 16.56 24.13
N SER A 55 11.33 15.44 23.70
CA SER A 55 12.34 15.38 22.65
C SER A 55 11.67 14.91 21.37
N GLU A 56 10.79 15.74 20.81
CA GLU A 56 10.33 15.57 19.44
C GLU A 56 11.53 15.79 18.50
N ASP A 57 11.89 14.73 17.78
CA ASP A 57 12.85 14.80 16.69
C ASP A 57 12.30 15.75 15.61
N PRO A 58 13.00 16.84 15.25
CA PRO A 58 12.50 17.85 14.30
C PRO A 58 12.27 17.32 12.87
N SER A 59 12.55 16.04 12.61
CA SER A 59 12.27 15.38 11.33
C SER A 59 10.92 14.61 11.28
N SER A 60 10.16 14.52 12.38
CA SER A 60 8.89 13.76 12.41
C SER A 60 7.67 14.63 12.02
N PRO A 61 6.75 14.14 11.16
CA PRO A 61 5.57 14.92 10.77
C PRO A 61 4.63 15.14 11.96
N ALA A 62 3.97 16.29 11.97
CA ALA A 62 3.05 16.66 13.04
C ALA A 62 1.80 15.77 13.07
N THR A 63 1.56 15.13 14.22
CA THR A 63 0.40 14.25 14.46
C THR A 63 -0.65 14.84 15.40
N VAL A 64 -0.33 15.90 16.14
CA VAL A 64 -1.26 16.56 17.07
C VAL A 64 -1.26 18.07 16.84
N ALA A 65 -2.44 18.65 16.70
CA ALA A 65 -2.67 20.09 16.72
C ALA A 65 -3.48 20.47 17.97
N THR A 66 -3.09 21.53 18.66
CA THR A 66 -3.84 22.07 19.79
C THR A 66 -4.32 23.49 19.46
N CYS A 67 -5.63 23.64 19.39
CA CYS A 67 -6.33 24.90 19.30
C CYS A 67 -6.62 25.44 20.70
N GLN A 68 -6.15 26.65 20.98
CA GLN A 68 -6.57 27.49 22.09
C GLN A 68 -7.29 28.68 21.47
N LEU A 69 -8.53 28.93 21.90
CA LEU A 69 -9.34 30.03 21.35
C LEU A 69 -9.26 31.26 22.26
N GLN A 70 -9.04 31.09 23.56
CA GLN A 70 -8.88 32.18 24.51
C GLN A 70 -7.45 32.24 25.04
N GLY A 71 -6.66 33.21 24.57
CA GLY A 71 -5.37 33.55 25.14
C GLY A 71 -4.32 33.92 24.10
N ASP A 72 -3.33 34.71 24.54
CA ASP A 72 -2.21 35.22 23.72
C ASP A 72 -1.15 34.14 23.40
N SER A 73 -1.53 32.85 23.47
CA SER A 73 -0.63 31.72 23.21
C SER A 73 -0.72 31.29 21.75
N PRO A 74 0.41 31.18 21.02
CA PRO A 74 0.40 30.80 19.63
C PRO A 74 -0.09 29.36 19.45
N LEU A 75 -0.72 29.10 18.31
CA LEU A 75 -1.07 27.76 17.84
C LEU A 75 0.19 26.89 17.75
N ASP A 76 0.25 25.80 18.52
CA ASP A 76 1.43 24.92 18.55
C ASP A 76 1.76 24.40 17.14
N LYS A 77 0.74 23.93 16.40
CA LYS A 77 0.83 23.44 15.00
C LYS A 77 -0.51 23.64 14.28
N THR A 78 -0.49 24.16 13.05
CA THR A 78 -1.68 24.36 12.19
C THR A 78 -1.76 23.43 10.99
N GLU A 79 -0.69 22.67 10.72
CA GLU A 79 -0.64 21.66 9.65
C GLU A 79 -0.32 20.29 10.23
N LEU A 80 -1.10 19.28 9.85
CA LEU A 80 -0.91 17.87 10.20
C LEU A 80 -0.77 17.02 8.93
N THR A 81 -0.07 15.89 9.04
CA THR A 81 0.13 14.97 7.90
C THR A 81 -0.22 13.52 8.26
N LEU A 82 -1.16 12.96 7.50
CA LEU A 82 -1.48 11.54 7.47
C LEU A 82 -0.69 10.84 6.35
N SER A 83 -0.06 9.73 6.69
CA SER A 83 0.66 8.85 5.74
C SER A 83 0.64 7.40 6.22
N LYS A 84 1.37 6.51 5.55
CA LYS A 84 1.56 5.12 5.98
C LYS A 84 2.39 5.02 7.26
N GLU A 85 3.39 5.89 7.40
CA GLU A 85 4.29 6.01 8.54
C GLU A 85 3.61 6.75 9.71
N SER A 86 2.72 7.69 9.39
CA SER A 86 1.94 8.50 10.33
C SER A 86 0.42 8.33 10.07
N PRO A 87 -0.16 7.17 10.41
CA PRO A 87 -1.55 6.84 10.05
C PRO A 87 -2.60 7.46 10.99
N THR A 88 -2.22 8.35 11.90
CA THR A 88 -3.13 8.90 12.92
C THR A 88 -2.81 10.36 13.22
N VAL A 89 -3.84 11.20 13.19
CA VAL A 89 -3.77 12.62 13.57
C VAL A 89 -4.85 12.97 14.57
N THR A 90 -4.57 13.91 15.48
CA THR A 90 -5.51 14.37 16.51
C THR A 90 -5.57 15.89 16.57
N VAL A 91 -6.79 16.44 16.69
CA VAL A 91 -7.03 17.87 16.90
C VAL A 91 -7.68 18.06 18.27
N HIS A 92 -7.04 18.86 19.13
CA HIS A 92 -7.56 19.26 20.43
C HIS A 92 -8.16 20.66 20.34
N CYS A 93 -9.40 20.83 20.79
CA CYS A 93 -10.02 22.12 21.07
C CYS A 93 -10.04 22.36 22.59
N LYS A 94 -9.55 23.52 23.01
CA LYS A 94 -9.62 24.03 24.38
C LYS A 94 -10.52 25.27 24.45
N ASP A 95 -10.78 25.72 25.67
CA ASP A 95 -11.42 27.00 25.98
C ASP A 95 -12.88 27.11 25.46
N GLU A 96 -13.78 26.40 26.13
CA GLU A 96 -15.22 26.47 25.83
C GLU A 96 -15.79 27.91 26.06
N PRO A 97 -16.76 28.36 25.24
CA PRO A 97 -17.52 27.59 24.25
C PRO A 97 -16.83 27.50 22.88
N PHE A 98 -16.90 26.32 22.25
CA PHE A 98 -16.51 26.12 20.86
C PHE A 98 -17.32 24.97 20.24
N GLU A 99 -17.37 24.94 18.91
CA GLU A 99 -17.84 23.81 18.13
C GLU A 99 -16.73 23.24 17.25
N PHE A 100 -16.68 21.92 17.09
CA PHE A 100 -15.88 21.29 16.05
C PHE A 100 -16.54 21.49 14.68
N VAL A 101 -15.73 21.85 13.68
CA VAL A 101 -16.15 22.02 12.29
C VAL A 101 -15.37 21.06 11.38
N PRO A 102 -16.06 20.26 10.53
CA PRO A 102 -17.52 20.10 10.46
C PRO A 102 -18.10 19.44 11.71
N GLN A 103 -19.40 19.67 11.97
CA GLN A 103 -20.08 19.05 13.11
C GLN A 103 -20.11 17.51 12.99
N LYS A 104 -20.40 16.96 11.80
CA LYS A 104 -20.43 15.51 11.58
C LYS A 104 -19.03 14.91 11.62
N ASN A 105 -18.89 13.78 12.33
CA ASN A 105 -17.61 13.08 12.45
C ASN A 105 -17.20 12.30 11.19
N THR A 106 -18.02 12.26 10.13
CA THR A 106 -17.69 11.64 8.83
C THR A 106 -17.29 12.65 7.75
N GLU A 107 -17.31 13.95 8.06
CA GLU A 107 -17.10 15.04 7.10
C GLU A 107 -15.84 15.86 7.44
N VAL A 108 -15.28 16.52 6.42
CA VAL A 108 -14.16 17.47 6.53
C VAL A 108 -14.40 18.67 5.62
N CYS A 109 -13.74 19.80 5.89
CA CYS A 109 -13.86 21.00 5.07
C CYS A 109 -12.91 20.95 3.88
N VAL A 110 -13.44 21.23 2.68
CA VAL A 110 -12.65 21.37 1.46
C VAL A 110 -12.78 22.81 0.96
N PRO A 111 -11.66 23.51 0.64
CA PRO A 111 -11.71 24.86 0.11
C PRO A 111 -12.29 24.87 -1.31
N GLU A 112 -13.19 25.81 -1.60
CA GLU A 112 -13.62 26.13 -2.97
C GLU A 112 -12.76 27.24 -3.59
N GLU A 113 -12.27 28.16 -2.76
CA GLU A 113 -11.41 29.28 -3.16
C GLU A 113 -10.41 29.67 -2.06
N GLU A 114 -9.50 30.60 -2.38
CA GLU A 114 -8.57 31.17 -1.40
C GLU A 114 -9.32 31.93 -0.30
N GLY A 115 -8.87 31.80 0.95
CA GLY A 115 -9.54 32.41 2.11
C GLY A 115 -10.57 31.51 2.83
N ALA A 116 -10.74 30.26 2.38
CA ALA A 116 -11.60 29.23 2.99
C ALA A 116 -11.69 29.28 4.54
N THR A 117 -12.91 29.48 5.07
CA THR A 117 -13.20 29.62 6.51
C THR A 117 -13.88 28.38 7.13
N LEU A 118 -13.80 28.20 8.45
CA LEU A 118 -14.60 27.19 9.15
C LEU A 118 -16.09 27.56 9.16
N LYS A 119 -16.43 28.86 9.18
CA LYS A 119 -17.82 29.32 9.20
C LYS A 119 -18.61 28.83 7.98
N ASP A 120 -18.05 29.00 6.79
CA ASP A 120 -18.72 28.62 5.53
C ASP A 120 -18.93 27.10 5.45
N CYS A 121 -17.91 26.34 5.85
CA CYS A 121 -17.96 24.88 5.95
C CYS A 121 -19.04 24.39 6.93
N LYS A 122 -19.24 25.09 8.06
CA LYS A 122 -20.30 24.79 9.05
C LYS A 122 -21.70 25.04 8.48
N GLU A 123 -21.89 26.14 7.76
CA GLU A 123 -23.20 26.53 7.20
C GLU A 123 -23.58 25.70 5.97
N ASN A 124 -22.59 25.16 5.24
CA ASN A 124 -22.74 24.28 4.07
C ASN A 124 -23.76 24.81 3.03
N SER A 125 -23.76 26.13 2.84
CA SER A 125 -24.80 26.90 2.16
C SER A 125 -24.64 26.97 0.62
N GLY A 126 -23.64 26.28 0.06
CA GLY A 126 -23.40 26.15 -1.39
C GLY A 126 -23.04 27.47 -2.09
N LYS A 127 -22.63 28.48 -1.31
CA LYS A 127 -22.21 29.83 -1.75
C LYS A 127 -21.06 30.39 -0.91
N GLY A 128 -20.42 29.55 -0.10
CA GLY A 128 -19.33 29.93 0.79
C GLY A 128 -17.97 29.62 0.18
N THR A 129 -16.90 30.00 0.88
CA THR A 129 -15.51 29.75 0.46
C THR A 129 -15.07 28.28 0.62
N SER A 130 -15.91 27.43 1.22
CA SER A 130 -15.65 26.01 1.48
C SER A 130 -16.93 25.22 1.75
N MET A 131 -16.85 23.89 1.66
CA MET A 131 -17.95 22.97 1.93
C MET A 131 -17.54 21.82 2.86
N ALA A 132 -18.53 21.19 3.50
CA ALA A 132 -18.35 19.92 4.19
C ALA A 132 -18.50 18.73 3.22
N VAL A 133 -17.44 17.91 3.06
CA VAL A 133 -17.40 16.73 2.19
C VAL A 133 -17.20 15.47 3.03
N PRO A 134 -17.92 14.35 2.75
CA PRO A 134 -17.64 13.07 3.38
C PRO A 134 -16.20 12.58 3.12
N LEU A 135 -15.49 12.17 4.16
CA LEU A 135 -14.10 11.70 4.10
C LEU A 135 -13.90 10.57 3.08
N GLU A 136 -14.83 9.62 3.04
CA GLU A 136 -14.80 8.48 2.10
C GLU A 136 -14.83 8.92 0.63
N ASN A 137 -15.54 10.01 0.31
CA ASN A 137 -15.62 10.56 -1.04
C ASN A 137 -14.36 11.34 -1.41
N LEU A 138 -13.79 12.09 -0.47
CA LEU A 138 -12.54 12.85 -0.68
C LEU A 138 -11.34 11.91 -0.89
N LEU A 139 -11.26 10.83 -0.12
CA LEU A 139 -10.15 9.87 -0.15
C LEU A 139 -10.37 8.73 -1.17
N GLY A 140 -11.57 8.63 -1.76
CA GLY A 140 -11.90 7.63 -2.78
C GLY A 140 -12.06 6.20 -2.24
N THR A 141 -12.49 6.04 -0.98
CA THR A 141 -12.48 4.76 -0.26
C THR A 141 -13.85 4.10 -0.23
N LYS A 142 -13.89 2.75 -0.30
CA LYS A 142 -15.14 1.96 -0.30
C LYS A 142 -15.65 1.55 1.09
N GLY A 143 -15.02 2.04 2.17
CA GLY A 143 -15.38 1.73 3.55
C GLY A 143 -15.48 2.99 4.41
N PRO A 144 -16.21 2.94 5.53
CA PRO A 144 -16.50 4.13 6.34
C PRO A 144 -15.22 4.68 6.99
N ILE A 145 -15.10 6.01 6.97
CA ILE A 145 -14.03 6.75 7.65
C ILE A 145 -14.70 7.78 8.55
N GLN A 146 -14.28 7.83 9.82
CA GLN A 146 -14.83 8.77 10.79
C GLN A 146 -13.80 9.20 11.83
N TRP A 147 -13.93 10.44 12.30
CA TRP A 147 -13.30 10.93 13.51
C TRP A 147 -13.87 10.22 14.75
N SER A 148 -13.00 9.99 15.72
CA SER A 148 -13.27 9.40 17.03
C SER A 148 -12.75 10.32 18.15
N GLY A 149 -13.05 10.04 19.41
CA GLY A 149 -12.61 10.87 20.56
C GLY A 149 -13.76 11.49 21.35
N ASN A 150 -13.44 12.17 22.45
CA ASN A 150 -14.46 12.79 23.31
C ASN A 150 -15.12 14.03 22.65
N GLY A 151 -14.53 14.63 21.61
CA GLY A 151 -15.15 15.65 20.75
C GLY A 151 -16.21 15.13 19.79
N VAL A 152 -16.63 13.88 19.96
CA VAL A 152 -17.75 13.24 19.23
C VAL A 152 -18.97 13.03 20.14
N ALA A 153 -18.87 13.28 21.46
CA ALA A 153 -20.00 13.17 22.39
C ALA A 153 -19.96 14.26 23.48
N ASP A 154 -21.09 14.91 23.77
CA ASP A 154 -21.12 16.03 24.69
C ASP A 154 -20.76 15.68 26.14
N LYS A 155 -19.67 16.30 26.63
CA LYS A 155 -19.55 16.87 27.97
C LYS A 155 -18.40 17.89 28.03
N VAL A 156 -18.56 18.82 28.97
CA VAL A 156 -17.68 19.96 29.27
C VAL A 156 -16.21 19.54 29.46
N GLY A 157 -15.29 20.31 28.87
CA GLY A 157 -13.84 20.14 29.02
C GLY A 157 -13.04 20.18 27.70
N ASN A 158 -11.76 19.81 27.75
CA ASN A 158 -10.92 19.66 26.56
C ASN A 158 -11.50 18.57 25.66
N LYS A 159 -11.82 18.92 24.40
CA LYS A 159 -12.38 17.97 23.43
C LYS A 159 -11.37 17.66 22.34
N GLU A 160 -11.20 16.39 22.02
CA GLU A 160 -10.31 15.88 20.98
C GLU A 160 -11.09 15.15 19.89
N ARG A 161 -10.60 15.28 18.65
CA ARG A 161 -10.99 14.42 17.53
C ARG A 161 -9.75 13.78 16.91
N THR A 162 -9.72 12.45 16.89
CA THR A 162 -8.67 11.63 16.29
C THR A 162 -9.19 10.96 15.02
N LEU A 163 -8.46 11.14 13.92
CA LEU A 163 -8.66 10.43 12.67
C LEU A 163 -7.51 9.43 12.50
N LYS A 164 -7.86 8.17 12.27
CA LYS A 164 -6.93 7.10 11.92
C LYS A 164 -7.32 6.52 10.57
N LEU A 165 -6.33 6.30 9.71
CA LEU A 165 -6.50 5.63 8.42
C LEU A 165 -5.75 4.30 8.40
N ASP A 166 -6.38 3.27 7.82
CA ASP A 166 -5.67 2.05 7.42
C ASP A 166 -4.95 2.26 6.07
N GLU A 167 -3.92 1.47 5.75
CA GLU A 167 -3.17 1.60 4.49
C GLU A 167 -4.07 1.49 3.24
N SER A 168 -5.13 0.67 3.31
CA SER A 168 -6.13 0.57 2.23
C SER A 168 -7.04 1.78 2.09
N GLN A 169 -7.04 2.72 3.04
CA GLN A 169 -7.81 3.97 3.03
C GLN A 169 -6.97 5.19 2.59
N LEU A 170 -5.65 5.06 2.44
CA LEU A 170 -4.81 6.13 1.89
C LEU A 170 -5.20 6.41 0.42
N PRO A 171 -5.32 7.67 -0.02
CA PRO A 171 -5.82 8.00 -1.35
C PRO A 171 -4.84 7.60 -2.46
N PHE A 172 -5.31 7.63 -3.72
CA PHE A 172 -4.47 7.37 -4.90
C PHE A 172 -3.66 8.59 -5.34
N ALA A 173 -4.06 9.80 -4.96
CA ALA A 173 -3.32 11.04 -5.15
C ALA A 173 -3.34 11.84 -3.84
N ASP A 174 -2.35 12.70 -3.61
CA ASP A 174 -2.28 13.49 -2.36
C ASP A 174 -3.56 14.34 -2.22
N LYS A 175 -4.15 14.33 -1.03
CA LYS A 175 -5.36 15.11 -0.71
C LYS A 175 -5.04 16.10 0.40
N SER A 176 -5.83 17.16 0.47
CA SER A 176 -5.85 18.06 1.61
C SER A 176 -7.28 18.44 1.96
N PHE A 177 -7.51 18.65 3.25
CA PHE A 177 -8.72 19.22 3.80
C PHE A 177 -8.36 20.07 5.01
N PHE A 178 -9.34 20.70 5.62
CA PHE A 178 -9.19 21.31 6.94
C PHE A 178 -10.34 20.92 7.87
N VAL A 179 -10.06 21.04 9.16
CA VAL A 179 -11.02 20.90 10.27
C VAL A 179 -10.64 21.94 11.31
N GLY A 180 -11.43 22.10 12.36
CA GLY A 180 -11.02 22.98 13.43
C GLY A 180 -12.06 23.22 14.51
N CYS A 181 -11.78 24.26 15.30
CA CYS A 181 -12.60 24.75 16.38
C CYS A 181 -13.10 26.14 16.00
N LEU A 182 -14.40 26.40 16.17
CA LEU A 182 -15.01 27.69 15.91
C LEU A 182 -15.76 28.14 17.18
N ASN A 183 -15.40 29.30 17.70
CA ASN A 183 -16.19 30.05 18.68
C ASN A 183 -16.86 31.22 17.95
N THR A 184 -18.18 31.36 18.09
CA THR A 184 -18.95 32.46 17.50
C THR A 184 -19.61 33.29 18.61
N PRO A 185 -18.88 34.16 19.32
CA PRO A 185 -19.48 35.21 20.11
C PRO A 185 -20.15 36.24 19.17
N GLU A 186 -20.91 37.17 19.75
CA GLU A 186 -21.81 38.06 18.97
C GLU A 186 -21.08 39.13 18.13
N GLU A 187 -19.79 39.41 18.40
CA GLU A 187 -19.04 40.51 17.76
C GLU A 187 -17.89 40.04 16.83
N GLU A 188 -16.98 39.17 17.29
CA GLU A 188 -15.85 38.68 16.47
C GLU A 188 -15.67 37.15 16.56
N PRO A 189 -15.84 36.37 15.46
CA PRO A 189 -15.69 34.92 15.49
C PRO A 189 -14.21 34.50 15.55
N GLU A 190 -13.87 33.68 16.55
CA GLU A 190 -12.53 33.09 16.71
C GLU A 190 -12.51 31.71 16.01
N GLU A 191 -11.68 31.55 14.97
CA GLU A 191 -11.46 30.25 14.30
C GLU A 191 -10.03 29.72 14.51
N CYS A 192 -9.93 28.45 14.90
CA CYS A 192 -8.69 27.69 14.81
C CYS A 192 -8.80 26.68 13.67
N LYS A 193 -8.23 27.03 12.51
CA LYS A 193 -8.20 26.19 11.31
C LYS A 193 -6.95 25.30 11.29
N VAL A 194 -7.14 23.99 11.31
CA VAL A 194 -6.10 22.97 11.17
C VAL A 194 -6.20 22.34 9.79
N LYS A 195 -5.17 22.55 8.96
CA LYS A 195 -5.03 21.89 7.66
C LYS A 195 -4.47 20.49 7.86
N VAL A 196 -5.07 19.51 7.19
CA VAL A 196 -4.60 18.12 7.20
C VAL A 196 -4.26 17.72 5.77
N SER A 197 -3.00 17.35 5.56
CA SER A 197 -2.52 16.75 4.32
C SER A 197 -2.60 15.23 4.46
N VAL A 198 -3.10 14.53 3.44
CA VAL A 198 -3.13 13.07 3.38
C VAL A 198 -2.27 12.64 2.19
N LEU A 199 -1.10 12.09 2.48
CA LEU A 199 -0.21 11.57 1.45
C LEU A 199 -0.84 10.34 0.79
N ALA A 200 -0.69 10.26 -0.52
CA ALA A 200 -1.10 9.10 -1.28
C ALA A 200 -0.35 7.83 -0.84
N ARG A 201 -0.97 6.68 -1.09
CA ARG A 201 -0.27 5.39 -0.98
C ARG A 201 0.92 5.31 -1.94
N GLU A 202 1.87 4.43 -1.63
CA GLU A 202 2.92 4.05 -2.57
C GLU A 202 2.35 3.19 -3.70
N SER A 203 2.87 3.36 -4.92
CA SER A 203 2.65 2.42 -6.02
C SER A 203 3.39 1.12 -5.70
N SER A 204 2.74 -0.02 -5.88
CA SER A 204 3.23 -1.32 -5.40
C SER A 204 2.95 -2.46 -6.36
N VAL A 205 3.71 -3.55 -6.22
CA VAL A 205 3.49 -4.83 -6.92
C VAL A 205 3.32 -5.92 -5.88
N LYS A 206 2.26 -6.72 -6.00
CA LYS A 206 2.05 -7.91 -5.20
C LYS A 206 1.34 -8.98 -6.03
N ASP A 207 1.91 -10.19 -6.10
CA ASP A 207 1.32 -11.32 -6.81
C ASP A 207 0.96 -11.01 -8.29
N ASN A 208 1.84 -10.27 -8.98
CA ASN A 208 1.64 -9.68 -10.32
C ASN A 208 0.42 -8.73 -10.47
N VAL A 209 -0.16 -8.29 -9.36
CA VAL A 209 -1.09 -7.16 -9.30
C VAL A 209 -0.31 -5.89 -8.99
N VAL A 210 -0.34 -4.94 -9.92
CA VAL A 210 0.33 -3.64 -9.84
C VAL A 210 -0.72 -2.59 -9.46
N THR A 211 -0.58 -1.99 -8.29
CA THR A 211 -1.44 -0.88 -7.84
C THR A 211 -0.68 0.42 -8.00
N CYS A 212 -1.15 1.29 -8.89
CA CYS A 212 -0.54 2.61 -9.12
C CYS A 212 -1.20 3.70 -8.27
N ALA A 213 -0.38 4.66 -7.85
CA ALA A 213 -0.77 5.92 -7.22
C ALA A 213 0.03 7.09 -7.81
N TYR A 214 -0.31 8.31 -7.43
CA TYR A 214 -0.01 9.56 -8.16
C TYR A 214 0.38 10.74 -7.26
N GLY A 215 0.56 10.51 -5.94
CA GLY A 215 1.14 11.53 -5.07
C GLY A 215 2.56 11.91 -5.49
N ALA A 216 3.07 12.99 -4.92
CA ALA A 216 4.44 13.45 -5.16
C ALA A 216 5.45 12.32 -4.90
N ASP A 217 5.22 11.55 -3.84
CA ASP A 217 6.12 10.51 -3.35
C ASP A 217 5.72 9.07 -3.75
N SER A 218 4.52 8.86 -4.33
CA SER A 218 3.98 7.52 -4.62
C SER A 218 4.87 6.63 -5.49
N ASN A 219 5.71 7.22 -6.36
CA ASN A 219 6.47 6.49 -7.37
C ASN A 219 7.99 6.54 -7.16
N LYS A 220 8.46 6.70 -5.91
CA LYS A 220 9.91 6.63 -5.57
C LYS A 220 10.59 5.32 -6.01
N ALA A 221 9.86 4.21 -6.01
CA ALA A 221 10.34 2.89 -6.45
C ALA A 221 10.18 2.62 -7.96
N SER A 222 9.82 3.63 -8.76
CA SER A 222 9.57 3.51 -10.20
C SER A 222 10.88 3.35 -11.00
N PRO A 223 10.90 2.54 -12.09
CA PRO A 223 9.82 1.70 -12.57
C PRO A 223 9.59 0.49 -11.68
N LEU A 224 8.32 0.22 -11.38
CA LEU A 224 7.89 -1.07 -10.83
C LEU A 224 8.24 -2.19 -11.82
N LYS A 225 8.45 -3.41 -11.33
CA LYS A 225 8.89 -4.55 -12.15
C LYS A 225 7.98 -5.75 -11.97
N VAL A 226 7.58 -6.37 -13.08
CA VAL A 226 6.83 -7.63 -13.12
C VAL A 226 7.46 -8.57 -14.14
N ASP A 227 7.76 -9.78 -13.69
CA ASP A 227 8.20 -10.87 -14.57
C ASP A 227 7.01 -11.80 -14.87
N LEU A 228 6.77 -12.06 -16.15
CA LEU A 228 5.80 -13.05 -16.63
C LEU A 228 6.53 -14.32 -17.09
N THR A 229 6.06 -15.46 -16.62
CA THR A 229 6.58 -16.80 -16.95
C THR A 229 5.45 -17.73 -17.34
N GLU A 230 5.74 -18.89 -17.93
CA GLU A 230 4.71 -19.88 -18.27
C GLU A 230 3.90 -20.35 -17.04
N ALA A 231 4.51 -20.36 -15.85
CA ALA A 231 3.86 -20.66 -14.59
C ALA A 231 3.07 -19.48 -13.98
N ASN A 232 3.39 -18.24 -14.36
CA ASN A 232 2.72 -17.02 -13.91
C ASN A 232 2.62 -16.03 -15.09
N SER A 233 1.68 -16.31 -16.00
CA SER A 233 1.58 -15.63 -17.30
C SER A 233 0.70 -14.37 -17.29
N THR A 234 0.26 -13.94 -16.10
CA THR A 234 -0.69 -12.85 -15.94
C THR A 234 -0.12 -11.65 -15.22
N LEU A 235 -0.51 -10.46 -15.68
CA LEU A 235 -0.30 -9.17 -15.04
C LEU A 235 -1.66 -8.48 -14.89
N GLU A 236 -1.96 -7.94 -13.71
CA GLU A 236 -3.09 -7.04 -13.49
C GLU A 236 -2.56 -5.65 -13.14
N LEU A 237 -2.98 -4.63 -13.87
CA LEU A 237 -2.59 -3.23 -13.65
C LEU A 237 -3.82 -2.45 -13.18
N PHE A 238 -3.76 -1.91 -11.98
CA PHE A 238 -4.81 -1.11 -11.35
C PHE A 238 -4.40 0.36 -11.32
N CYS A 239 -5.05 1.19 -12.13
CA CYS A 239 -4.87 2.65 -12.14
C CYS A 239 -5.90 3.38 -11.25
N GLY A 240 -6.90 2.68 -10.73
CA GLY A 240 -7.98 3.30 -9.96
C GLY A 240 -8.87 4.22 -10.78
N THR A 241 -9.71 4.98 -10.07
CA THR A 241 -10.66 5.94 -10.65
C THR A 241 -9.96 7.20 -11.18
N GLU A 242 -8.94 7.67 -10.46
CA GLU A 242 -8.19 8.89 -10.78
C GLU A 242 -7.16 8.68 -11.90
N GLY A 243 -6.80 7.43 -12.21
CA GLY A 243 -5.77 7.10 -13.19
C GLY A 243 -6.29 6.67 -14.57
N MET A 244 -5.39 6.72 -15.54
CA MET A 244 -5.57 6.22 -16.92
C MET A 244 -4.36 5.38 -17.32
N VAL A 245 -4.60 4.23 -17.95
CA VAL A 245 -3.55 3.33 -18.47
C VAL A 245 -2.74 4.04 -19.56
N GLN A 246 -1.43 3.83 -19.56
CA GLN A 246 -0.50 4.37 -20.55
C GLN A 246 0.30 3.25 -21.24
N PRO A 247 0.46 3.29 -22.59
CA PRO A 247 -0.15 4.27 -23.51
C PRO A 247 -1.68 4.10 -23.62
N GLU A 248 -2.39 5.10 -24.12
CA GLU A 248 -3.85 5.04 -24.35
C GLU A 248 -4.26 3.80 -25.17
N TYR A 249 -3.43 3.41 -26.14
CA TYR A 249 -3.60 2.24 -27.00
C TYR A 249 -2.92 0.96 -26.46
N TYR A 250 -2.80 0.82 -25.14
CA TYR A 250 -2.11 -0.30 -24.45
C TYR A 250 -2.52 -1.71 -24.87
N THR A 251 -3.69 -1.89 -25.49
CA THR A 251 -4.16 -3.19 -25.99
C THR A 251 -3.41 -3.68 -27.24
N SER A 252 -2.63 -2.80 -27.87
CA SER A 252 -1.88 -3.08 -29.10
C SER A 252 -0.45 -2.50 -29.10
N LYS A 253 -0.22 -1.44 -28.33
CA LYS A 253 1.04 -0.69 -28.27
C LYS A 253 1.68 -0.70 -26.88
N PHE A 254 3.01 -0.55 -26.86
CA PHE A 254 3.81 -0.36 -25.64
C PHE A 254 4.91 0.71 -25.86
N CYS A 255 5.55 1.14 -24.77
CA CYS A 255 6.71 2.04 -24.81
C CYS A 255 8.01 1.23 -24.65
N ASN A 256 9.00 1.42 -25.52
CA ASN A 256 10.28 0.69 -25.44
C ASN A 256 11.28 1.28 -24.43
N GLU A 257 11.02 2.49 -23.94
CA GLU A 257 11.93 3.23 -23.05
C GLU A 257 11.20 3.78 -21.83
N GLU A 258 11.92 3.83 -20.70
CA GLU A 258 11.41 4.22 -19.38
C GLU A 258 10.82 5.65 -19.31
N PRO A 259 11.23 6.67 -20.10
CA PRO A 259 10.53 7.95 -20.13
C PRO A 259 9.06 7.86 -20.56
N MET A 260 8.65 6.78 -21.24
CA MET A 260 7.30 6.58 -21.77
C MET A 260 6.79 7.79 -22.58
N THR A 261 7.66 8.35 -23.40
CA THR A 261 7.40 9.48 -24.29
C THR A 261 6.98 9.02 -25.69
N ASN A 262 7.61 7.95 -26.18
CA ASN A 262 7.31 7.31 -27.46
C ASN A 262 6.78 5.90 -27.21
N CYS A 263 5.55 5.63 -27.64
CA CYS A 263 4.81 4.41 -27.27
C CYS A 263 4.07 3.80 -28.47
N ASP A 264 4.79 3.62 -29.57
CA ASP A 264 4.25 3.17 -30.86
C ASP A 264 4.68 1.75 -31.27
N LYS A 265 5.45 1.05 -30.43
CA LYS A 265 5.89 -0.33 -30.68
C LYS A 265 4.73 -1.31 -30.48
N LEU A 266 4.64 -2.35 -31.30
CA LEU A 266 3.53 -3.30 -31.28
C LEU A 266 3.92 -4.57 -30.54
N TYR A 267 3.07 -5.12 -29.69
CA TYR A 267 3.38 -6.38 -28.98
C TYR A 267 3.72 -7.53 -29.94
N LYS A 268 3.17 -7.54 -31.16
CA LYS A 268 3.49 -8.53 -32.20
C LYS A 268 4.96 -8.52 -32.63
N ASP A 269 5.70 -7.44 -32.37
CA ASP A 269 7.11 -7.31 -32.69
C ASP A 269 8.00 -8.08 -31.69
N ILE A 270 7.49 -8.41 -30.50
CA ILE A 270 8.24 -9.03 -29.39
C ILE A 270 7.56 -10.28 -28.79
N LEU A 271 6.23 -10.42 -28.86
CA LEU A 271 5.47 -11.54 -28.33
C LEU A 271 4.89 -12.39 -29.48
N PRO A 272 5.36 -13.64 -29.67
CA PRO A 272 4.81 -14.55 -30.67
C PRO A 272 3.29 -14.73 -30.53
N GLY A 273 2.57 -14.76 -31.65
CA GLY A 273 1.13 -15.02 -31.64
C GLY A 273 0.26 -14.03 -30.87
N PHE A 274 0.76 -12.83 -30.54
CA PHE A 274 0.02 -11.84 -29.75
C PHE A 274 -1.33 -11.47 -30.40
N GLU A 275 -2.38 -11.50 -29.58
CA GLU A 275 -3.71 -11.01 -29.92
C GLU A 275 -4.14 -9.91 -28.94
N THR A 276 -4.91 -8.93 -29.42
CA THR A 276 -5.46 -7.86 -28.57
C THR A 276 -6.42 -8.39 -27.49
N THR A 277 -6.94 -9.61 -27.67
CA THR A 277 -7.77 -10.37 -26.72
C THR A 277 -7.04 -10.78 -25.45
N TRP A 278 -5.70 -10.76 -25.45
CA TRP A 278 -4.88 -11.02 -24.27
C TRP A 278 -5.02 -9.91 -23.21
N TRP A 279 -5.47 -8.72 -23.63
CA TRP A 279 -5.85 -7.62 -22.75
C TRP A 279 -7.35 -7.65 -22.47
N THR A 280 -7.72 -7.88 -21.21
CA THR A 280 -9.10 -7.82 -20.74
C THR A 280 -9.27 -6.74 -19.68
N LYS A 281 -10.52 -6.35 -19.41
CA LYS A 281 -10.85 -5.66 -18.16
C LYS A 281 -10.67 -6.63 -16.99
N ALA A 282 -10.16 -6.15 -15.87
CA ALA A 282 -10.04 -6.94 -14.66
C ALA A 282 -11.30 -6.81 -13.76
N ASN A 283 -11.27 -7.42 -12.57
CA ASN A 283 -12.41 -7.42 -11.65
C ASN A 283 -12.76 -6.02 -11.10
N GLY A 284 -11.90 -5.01 -11.31
CA GLY A 284 -12.15 -3.58 -11.04
C GLY A 284 -12.87 -2.81 -12.17
N GLY A 285 -13.35 -3.48 -13.23
CA GLY A 285 -14.10 -2.82 -14.30
C GLY A 285 -13.23 -1.93 -15.19
N ASN A 286 -13.46 -0.61 -15.17
CA ASN A 286 -12.66 0.36 -15.95
C ASN A 286 -11.40 0.85 -15.20
N GLU A 287 -11.26 0.52 -13.92
CA GLU A 287 -10.15 0.94 -13.04
C GLU A 287 -8.88 0.07 -13.24
N SER A 288 -9.03 -1.09 -13.88
CA SER A 288 -7.96 -2.08 -14.02
C SER A 288 -8.05 -2.94 -15.28
N VAL A 289 -6.88 -3.27 -15.82
CA VAL A 289 -6.68 -4.05 -17.03
C VAL A 289 -5.79 -5.25 -16.72
N LYS A 290 -6.04 -6.38 -17.39
CA LYS A 290 -5.28 -7.62 -17.22
C LYS A 290 -4.67 -8.05 -18.54
N LEU A 291 -3.37 -8.33 -18.53
CA LEU A 291 -2.66 -9.05 -19.59
C LEU A 291 -2.58 -10.53 -19.22
N THR A 292 -2.87 -11.41 -20.17
CA THR A 292 -2.62 -12.85 -20.05
C THR A 292 -1.85 -13.34 -21.27
N VAL A 293 -0.59 -13.72 -21.08
CA VAL A 293 0.23 -14.33 -22.13
C VAL A 293 -0.19 -15.80 -22.28
N SER A 294 -0.45 -16.25 -23.51
CA SER A 294 -0.76 -17.65 -23.79
C SER A 294 0.49 -18.52 -23.75
N ALA A 295 0.35 -19.85 -23.61
CA ALA A 295 1.51 -20.74 -23.56
C ALA A 295 2.39 -20.68 -24.84
N SER A 296 1.78 -20.56 -26.01
CA SER A 296 2.49 -20.33 -27.28
C SER A 296 2.94 -18.87 -27.50
N GLY A 297 2.69 -18.00 -26.51
CA GLY A 297 2.92 -16.57 -26.56
C GLY A 297 4.24 -16.11 -25.93
N PHE A 298 4.97 -17.04 -25.31
CA PHE A 298 6.28 -16.76 -24.72
C PHE A 298 7.36 -16.68 -25.80
N PRO A 299 8.23 -15.64 -25.77
CA PRO A 299 9.30 -15.46 -26.75
C PRO A 299 10.43 -16.49 -26.56
N SER A 300 11.35 -16.59 -27.53
CA SER A 300 12.56 -17.44 -27.41
C SER A 300 13.67 -16.83 -26.55
N GLU A 301 13.59 -15.52 -26.28
CA GLU A 301 14.53 -14.73 -25.49
C GLU A 301 13.73 -13.79 -24.59
N ASP A 302 14.25 -13.38 -23.43
CA ASP A 302 13.59 -12.42 -22.54
C ASP A 302 13.24 -11.12 -23.29
N GLN A 303 11.96 -10.75 -23.31
CA GLN A 303 11.48 -9.51 -23.89
C GLN A 303 10.98 -8.57 -22.81
N SER A 304 11.18 -7.27 -23.00
CA SER A 304 10.80 -6.26 -22.01
C SER A 304 10.11 -5.06 -22.63
N PHE A 305 9.09 -4.53 -21.96
CA PHE A 305 8.35 -3.35 -22.39
C PHE A 305 7.88 -2.50 -21.21
N TYR A 306 7.62 -1.22 -21.47
CA TYR A 306 7.04 -0.30 -20.51
C TYR A 306 5.57 -0.01 -20.82
N ILE A 307 4.77 -0.06 -19.76
CA ILE A 307 3.40 0.47 -19.65
C ILE A 307 3.26 1.13 -18.28
N GLY A 308 2.07 1.60 -17.92
CA GLY A 308 1.85 2.16 -16.59
C GLY A 308 0.55 2.95 -16.49
N CYS A 309 0.52 3.93 -15.59
CA CYS A 309 -0.61 4.81 -15.40
C CYS A 309 -0.18 6.27 -15.23
N SER A 310 -0.99 7.19 -15.76
CA SER A 310 -0.93 8.62 -15.45
C SER A 310 -2.18 9.06 -14.71
N LEU A 311 -2.07 10.08 -13.85
CA LEU A 311 -3.22 10.79 -13.32
C LEU A 311 -4.07 11.35 -14.49
N ARG A 312 -5.40 11.29 -14.38
CA ARG A 312 -6.31 11.91 -15.34
C ARG A 312 -6.25 13.42 -15.21
N THR A 313 -5.77 14.10 -16.24
CA THR A 313 -6.02 15.54 -16.38
C THR A 313 -7.49 15.74 -16.73
N ILE A 314 -8.25 16.35 -15.81
CA ILE A 314 -9.60 16.84 -16.13
C ILE A 314 -9.40 18.03 -17.08
N GLN A 315 -9.61 17.81 -18.39
CA GLN A 315 -9.82 18.92 -19.30
C GLN A 315 -11.13 19.59 -18.90
N THR A 316 -11.05 20.78 -18.31
CA THR A 316 -12.19 21.65 -18.05
C THR A 316 -12.74 22.17 -19.38
N THR A 317 -13.61 21.38 -20.02
CA THR A 317 -14.42 21.86 -21.14
C THR A 317 -15.30 23.02 -20.64
N PRO A 318 -15.20 24.23 -21.23
CA PRO A 318 -16.04 25.34 -20.82
C PRO A 318 -17.52 25.03 -21.10
N GLY A 319 -18.37 25.11 -20.06
CA GLY A 319 -19.84 25.16 -20.25
C GLY A 319 -20.67 23.95 -19.80
N VAL A 320 -20.10 22.92 -19.16
CA VAL A 320 -20.90 21.86 -18.48
C VAL A 320 -20.83 22.05 -16.97
N PRO A 321 -21.97 22.25 -16.26
CA PRO A 321 -21.98 22.29 -14.81
C PRO A 321 -21.69 20.88 -14.26
N LEU A 322 -20.47 20.67 -13.76
CA LEU A 322 -20.15 19.50 -12.94
C LEU A 322 -20.94 19.56 -11.65
N ARG A 323 -21.70 18.48 -11.35
CA ARG A 323 -22.49 18.34 -10.11
C ARG A 323 -21.64 17.95 -8.89
N SER A 324 -20.34 18.17 -8.98
CA SER A 324 -19.34 17.96 -7.94
C SER A 324 -18.25 19.00 -8.16
N PRO A 325 -17.99 19.90 -7.20
CA PRO A 325 -16.99 20.94 -7.36
C PRO A 325 -15.58 20.33 -7.52
N PRO A 326 -14.72 20.91 -8.37
CA PRO A 326 -13.35 20.45 -8.51
C PRO A 326 -12.60 20.74 -7.20
N VAL A 327 -12.19 19.70 -6.49
CA VAL A 327 -11.30 19.83 -5.33
C VAL A 327 -10.03 20.52 -5.81
N ALA A 328 -9.81 21.75 -5.34
CA ALA A 328 -8.61 22.54 -5.62
C ALA A 328 -7.40 21.88 -4.96
N THR A 329 -6.89 20.84 -5.63
CA THR A 329 -5.66 20.17 -5.24
C THR A 329 -4.53 21.09 -5.65
N PRO A 330 -3.64 21.54 -4.74
CA PRO A 330 -2.39 22.15 -5.14
C PRO A 330 -1.71 21.21 -6.14
N ALA A 331 -1.04 21.75 -7.16
CA ALA A 331 -0.39 20.93 -8.18
C ALA A 331 0.83 20.19 -7.62
N ALA A 332 0.57 19.15 -6.81
CA ALA A 332 1.52 18.09 -6.52
C ALA A 332 2.03 17.61 -7.89
N SER A 333 3.35 17.55 -8.04
CA SER A 333 4.01 17.13 -9.27
C SER A 333 3.71 15.65 -9.50
N SER A 334 2.55 15.37 -10.10
CA SER A 334 1.96 14.03 -10.18
C SER A 334 2.93 13.08 -10.85
N SER A 335 3.47 12.16 -10.06
CA SER A 335 4.48 11.24 -10.55
C SER A 335 3.80 10.16 -11.40
N ARG A 336 4.34 9.87 -12.60
CA ARG A 336 3.82 8.79 -13.45
C ARG A 336 4.19 7.44 -12.84
N CYS A 337 3.21 6.57 -12.67
CA CYS A 337 3.45 5.17 -12.31
C CYS A 337 3.94 4.43 -13.56
N LYS A 338 5.19 3.98 -13.54
CA LYS A 338 5.81 3.24 -14.65
C LYS A 338 5.99 1.79 -14.25
N LEU A 339 5.74 0.89 -15.18
CA LEU A 339 5.88 -0.55 -15.02
C LEU A 339 6.75 -1.09 -16.16
N LEU A 340 7.89 -1.67 -15.79
CA LEU A 340 8.69 -2.54 -16.65
C LEU A 340 8.14 -3.96 -16.53
N VAL A 341 7.60 -4.47 -17.64
CA VAL A 341 7.15 -5.86 -17.74
C VAL A 341 8.21 -6.64 -18.50
N THR A 342 8.69 -7.74 -17.93
CA THR A 342 9.59 -8.69 -18.59
C THR A 342 8.83 -9.98 -18.86
N VAL A 343 8.64 -10.35 -20.12
CA VAL A 343 8.15 -11.68 -20.49
C VAL A 343 9.36 -12.58 -20.70
N LYS A 344 9.50 -13.59 -19.84
CA LYS A 344 10.63 -14.51 -19.88
C LYS A 344 10.61 -15.40 -21.11
N ALA A 345 11.79 -15.84 -21.53
CA ALA A 345 11.90 -16.85 -22.58
C ALA A 345 11.08 -18.10 -22.21
N ALA A 346 10.41 -18.70 -23.19
CA ALA A 346 9.71 -19.97 -23.03
C ALA A 346 10.69 -21.02 -22.50
N THR A 347 10.32 -21.75 -21.45
CA THR A 347 11.16 -22.84 -20.96
C THR A 347 11.14 -23.94 -21.99
N SER A 348 12.27 -24.09 -22.70
CA SER A 348 12.45 -25.25 -23.55
C SER A 348 12.44 -26.47 -22.63
N ASP A 349 11.35 -27.25 -22.67
CA ASP A 349 11.35 -28.67 -22.31
C ASP A 349 12.38 -29.35 -23.21
N ALA A 350 13.64 -29.26 -22.77
CA ALA A 350 14.79 -29.90 -23.39
C ALA A 350 14.48 -31.38 -23.34
N SER A 351 13.97 -31.89 -24.47
CA SER A 351 13.51 -33.26 -24.61
C SER A 351 14.70 -34.15 -24.28
N ALA A 352 14.70 -34.66 -23.05
CA ALA A 352 15.73 -35.53 -22.54
C ALA A 352 15.55 -36.89 -23.21
N VAL A 353 15.95 -36.95 -24.48
CA VAL A 353 16.09 -38.19 -25.24
C VAL A 353 17.08 -39.02 -24.42
N PRO A 354 16.65 -40.11 -23.76
CA PRO A 354 17.60 -40.96 -23.07
C PRO A 354 18.58 -41.47 -24.13
N PRO A 355 19.90 -41.41 -23.91
CA PRO A 355 20.86 -41.87 -24.90
C PRO A 355 20.56 -43.32 -25.24
N ALA A 356 20.28 -43.58 -26.52
CA ALA A 356 19.92 -44.92 -26.99
C ALA A 356 21.02 -45.91 -26.58
N GLY A 357 20.67 -46.85 -25.70
CA GLY A 357 21.62 -47.81 -25.17
C GLY A 357 22.22 -48.64 -26.30
N ALA A 358 23.52 -48.47 -26.54
CA ALA A 358 24.23 -49.27 -27.52
C ALA A 358 24.23 -50.73 -27.08
N ALA A 359 23.45 -51.57 -27.78
CA ALA A 359 23.40 -53.00 -27.54
C ALA A 359 24.73 -53.66 -27.93
N ALA A 360 25.59 -53.92 -26.94
CA ALA A 360 26.82 -54.68 -27.12
C ALA A 360 26.50 -56.18 -27.30
N THR A 361 26.53 -56.66 -28.54
CA THR A 361 26.39 -58.07 -28.88
C THR A 361 27.67 -58.85 -28.55
N ALA A 362 27.68 -59.56 -27.42
CA ALA A 362 28.78 -60.44 -27.03
C ALA A 362 28.70 -61.81 -27.76
N SER A 363 29.32 -61.90 -28.93
CA SER A 363 29.54 -63.19 -29.63
C SER A 363 30.76 -63.91 -29.05
N GLY A 364 30.55 -65.00 -28.31
CA GLY A 364 31.62 -65.76 -27.66
C GLY A 364 31.83 -67.16 -28.24
N ILE A 365 32.80 -67.34 -29.14
CA ILE A 365 33.47 -68.62 -29.42
C ILE A 365 34.94 -68.36 -29.75
N VAL A 366 35.87 -68.84 -28.91
CA VAL A 366 37.20 -69.30 -29.34
C VAL A 366 37.56 -70.55 -28.53
N VAL A 367 37.68 -71.69 -29.22
CA VAL A 367 38.32 -72.91 -28.72
C VAL A 367 39.79 -72.87 -29.16
N LEU A 368 40.73 -73.17 -28.26
CA LEU A 368 42.06 -73.66 -28.64
C LEU A 368 42.61 -74.60 -27.55
N THR A 369 43.29 -75.67 -27.99
CA THR A 369 43.57 -76.87 -27.18
C THR A 369 45.07 -77.12 -26.96
N GLY A 370 45.43 -77.48 -25.72
CA GLY A 370 46.60 -78.32 -25.40
C GLY A 370 47.99 -77.66 -25.42
N ILE A 371 49.11 -78.35 -25.11
CA ILE A 371 49.37 -79.74 -24.65
C ILE A 371 50.64 -79.73 -23.73
N PHE A 372 50.95 -80.86 -23.06
CA PHE A 372 52.23 -81.26 -22.40
C PHE A 372 52.33 -80.89 -20.90
N ALA A 373 52.34 -81.83 -19.95
CA ALA A 373 53.33 -82.90 -19.63
C ALA A 373 54.61 -82.34 -18.96
N GLY A 374 55.15 -82.89 -17.86
CA GLY A 374 54.76 -84.03 -17.00
C GLY A 374 55.90 -84.32 -15.98
N THR A 375 55.73 -85.31 -15.09
CA THR A 375 56.75 -85.86 -14.13
C THR A 375 57.23 -84.91 -13.00
N MET A 376 57.62 -85.36 -11.80
CA MET A 376 57.57 -86.70 -11.14
C MET A 376 56.76 -86.63 -9.84
#